data_AF-A0A644XSG9-F1
#
_entry.id   AF-A0A644XSG9-F1
#
_cell.length_a   1.000
_cell.length_b   1.000
_cell.length_c   1.000
_cell.angle_alpha   90.00
_cell.angle_beta   90.00
_cell.angle_gamma   90.00
#
_symmetry.space_group_name_H-M   'P 1'
#
loop_
_entity.id
_entity.type
_entity.pdbx_description
1 polymer ?
#
loop_
_entity_poly.entity_id
_entity_poly.type
_entity_poly.pdbx_seq_one_letter_code
_entity_poly.pdbx_strand_id
1 'polypeptide(L)'
;MQLQPAFQNSVLPSSYRYTVLDGFFSDYQHVQIVNLPDAPTIVVLASDGYPQLHPTLAATEEALELQLRQDPLMVSTFRATKPLIAGNLSFDDRSFLRIIV
;
A
#
# COMPACT_ATOMS: atom_id res chain seq x y z
N MET A 1 14.56 -8.92 -19.62
CA MET A 1 13.82 -10.12 -19.16
C MET A 1 13.01 -9.70 -17.94
N GLN A 2 11.68 -9.56 -18.06
CA GLN A 2 10.84 -9.21 -16.91
C GLN A 2 10.64 -10.48 -16.07
N LEU A 3 11.41 -10.62 -15.00
CA LEU A 3 11.36 -11.79 -14.13
C LEU A 3 10.23 -11.74 -13.09
N GLN A 4 9.67 -10.55 -12.82
CA GLN A 4 8.62 -10.34 -11.82
C GLN A 4 7.37 -11.23 -12.04
N PRO A 5 6.78 -11.27 -13.26
CA PRO A 5 5.59 -12.09 -13.51
C PRO A 5 5.82 -13.60 -13.29
N ALA A 6 7.06 -14.09 -13.35
CA ALA A 6 7.36 -15.50 -13.10
C ALA A 6 7.27 -15.87 -11.60
N PHE A 7 7.34 -14.89 -10.71
CA PHE A 7 7.23 -15.07 -9.26
C PHE A 7 5.84 -14.77 -8.71
N GLN A 8 5.01 -14.07 -9.48
CA GLN A 8 3.63 -13.74 -9.17
C GLN A 8 2.76 -15.01 -9.10
N ASN A 9 2.04 -15.20 -7.99
CA ASN A 9 1.12 -16.33 -7.77
C ASN A 9 1.75 -17.71 -8.06
N SER A 10 3.08 -17.81 -7.99
CA SER A 10 3.81 -19.03 -8.38
C SER A 10 3.61 -20.13 -7.34
N VAL A 11 3.24 -21.33 -7.82
CA VAL A 11 3.12 -22.54 -6.99
C VAL A 11 4.48 -23.14 -6.63
N LEU A 12 5.55 -22.71 -7.30
CA LEU A 12 6.90 -23.19 -7.02
C LEU A 12 7.46 -22.51 -5.76
N PRO A 13 8.10 -23.26 -4.86
CA PRO A 13 8.72 -22.67 -3.67
C PRO A 13 9.88 -21.75 -4.07
N SER A 14 9.82 -20.50 -3.64
CA SER A 14 10.84 -19.47 -3.88
C SER A 14 10.72 -18.38 -2.82
N SER A 15 11.85 -17.80 -2.39
CA SER A 15 11.88 -16.63 -1.51
C SER A 15 11.41 -15.35 -2.19
N TYR A 16 11.31 -15.34 -3.53
CA TYR A 16 10.89 -14.19 -4.32
C TYR A 16 9.41 -14.26 -4.73
N ARG A 17 8.69 -15.34 -4.39
CA ARG A 17 7.27 -15.47 -4.73
C ARG A 17 6.43 -14.45 -3.96
N TYR A 18 5.38 -13.94 -4.61
CA TYR A 18 4.43 -13.03 -3.98
C TYR A 18 3.02 -13.25 -4.55
N THR A 19 2.02 -13.03 -3.71
CA THR A 19 0.60 -13.16 -4.10
C THR A 19 0.11 -11.84 -4.66
N VAL A 20 -0.67 -11.89 -5.74
CA VAL A 20 -1.42 -10.73 -6.25
C VAL A 20 -2.84 -11.11 -6.62
N LEU A 21 -3.74 -10.13 -6.59
CA LEU A 21 -5.10 -10.28 -7.08
C LEU A 21 -5.17 -9.89 -8.57
N ASP A 22 -4.93 -10.85 -9.45
CA ASP A 22 -4.90 -10.68 -10.93
C ASP A 22 -6.06 -11.36 -11.67
N GLY A 23 -7.00 -11.97 -10.94
CA GLY A 23 -8.10 -12.77 -11.49
C GLY A 23 -7.75 -14.23 -11.81
N PHE A 24 -6.48 -14.63 -11.68
CA PHE A 24 -6.00 -16.01 -11.86
C PHE A 24 -5.43 -16.61 -10.55
N PHE A 25 -5.47 -15.86 -9.46
CA PHE A 25 -5.05 -16.29 -8.13
C PHE A 25 -5.85 -17.50 -7.64
N SER A 26 -5.15 -18.49 -7.09
CA SER A 26 -5.73 -19.72 -6.55
C SER A 26 -5.45 -19.92 -5.06
N ASP A 27 -4.53 -19.13 -4.50
CA ASP A 27 -4.10 -19.23 -3.10
C ASP A 27 -4.76 -18.13 -2.25
N TYR A 28 -6.00 -18.40 -1.83
CA TYR A 28 -6.79 -17.52 -0.97
C TYR A 28 -6.25 -17.43 0.46
N GLN A 29 -5.32 -18.29 0.88
CA GLN A 29 -4.80 -18.29 2.25
C GLN A 29 -4.03 -17.00 2.58
N HIS A 30 -3.53 -16.31 1.56
CA HIS A 30 -2.80 -15.05 1.70
C HIS A 30 -3.71 -13.81 1.61
N VAL A 31 -5.01 -13.98 1.34
CA VAL A 31 -5.96 -12.88 1.32
C VAL A 31 -6.31 -12.51 2.76
N GLN A 32 -6.05 -11.25 3.13
CA GLN A 32 -6.48 -10.75 4.42
C GLN A 32 -7.99 -10.52 4.42
N ILE A 33 -8.67 -11.16 5.37
CA ILE A 33 -10.11 -10.98 5.60
C ILE A 33 -10.28 -10.14 6.85
N VAL A 34 -10.88 -8.97 6.71
CA VAL A 34 -11.22 -8.08 7.83
C VAL A 34 -12.73 -8.14 8.04
N ASN A 35 -13.15 -8.68 9.19
CA ASN A 35 -14.56 -8.74 9.56
C ASN A 35 -15.02 -7.35 10.03
N LEU A 36 -16.09 -6.85 9.42
CA LEU A 36 -16.75 -5.60 9.82
C LEU A 36 -17.93 -5.90 10.74
N PRO A 37 -18.33 -4.96 11.61
CA PRO A 37 -19.54 -5.11 12.41
C PRO A 37 -20.78 -5.11 11.50
N ASP A 38 -21.88 -5.68 12.01
CA ASP A 38 -23.20 -5.64 11.35
C ASP A 38 -23.86 -4.26 11.56
N ALA A 39 -23.17 -3.22 11.08
CA ALA A 39 -23.56 -1.82 11.16
C ALA A 39 -22.81 -0.99 10.10
N PRO A 40 -23.38 0.12 9.60
CA PRO A 40 -22.71 0.99 8.62
C PRO A 40 -21.32 1.40 9.10
N THR A 41 -20.29 1.04 8.34
CA THR A 41 -18.89 1.23 8.73
C THR A 41 -18.15 2.03 7.67
N ILE A 42 -17.43 3.07 8.09
CA ILE A 42 -16.53 3.80 7.20
C ILE A 42 -15.25 2.99 7.05
N VAL A 43 -14.93 2.60 5.81
CA VAL A 43 -13.70 1.94 5.44
C VAL A 43 -12.84 2.90 4.63
N VAL A 44 -11.57 3.02 5.02
CA VAL A 44 -10.56 3.80 4.31
C VAL A 44 -9.49 2.84 3.77
N LEU A 45 -9.20 2.97 2.48
CA LEU A 45 -8.17 2.19 1.78
C LEU A 45 -7.23 3.15 1.07
N ALA A 46 -5.97 2.79 0.93
CA ALA A 46 -5.00 3.53 0.16
C ALA A 46 -3.94 2.63 -0.49
N SER A 47 -3.25 3.16 -1.49
CA SER A 47 -1.97 2.60 -1.94
C SER A 47 -0.88 2.83 -0.89
N ASP A 48 0.24 2.12 -1.03
CA ASP A 48 1.44 2.23 -0.19
C ASP A 48 2.17 3.59 -0.31
N GLY A 49 1.76 4.45 -1.25
CA GLY A 49 2.13 5.86 -1.29
C GLY A 49 1.64 6.70 -0.10
N TYR A 50 0.81 6.13 0.80
CA TYR A 50 0.45 6.72 2.10
C TYR A 50 0.96 5.85 3.26
N PRO A 51 2.09 6.22 3.89
CA PRO A 51 2.69 5.49 5.02
C PRO A 51 1.76 5.35 6.23
N GLN A 52 0.90 6.36 6.45
CA GLN A 52 -0.05 6.40 7.54
C GLN A 52 -1.42 6.83 7.02
N LEU A 53 -2.43 6.02 7.28
CA LEU A 53 -3.82 6.28 6.90
C LEU A 53 -4.59 6.93 8.05
N HIS A 54 -5.41 7.93 7.70
CA HIS A 54 -6.34 8.57 8.62
C HIS A 54 -7.78 8.55 8.07
N PRO A 55 -8.79 8.84 8.91
CA PRO A 55 -10.20 8.80 8.48
C PRO A 55 -10.56 9.76 7.33
N THR A 56 -9.74 10.79 7.09
CA THR A 56 -9.94 11.76 6.00
C THR A 56 -8.69 11.87 5.13
N LEU A 57 -8.89 12.23 3.87
CA LEU A 57 -7.79 12.50 2.95
C LEU A 57 -6.91 13.64 3.48
N ALA A 58 -7.50 14.71 4.00
CA ALA A 58 -6.76 15.85 4.52
C ALA A 58 -5.81 15.48 5.67
N ALA A 59 -6.27 14.71 6.66
CA ALA A 59 -5.41 14.25 7.75
C ALA A 59 -4.33 13.27 7.27
N THR A 60 -4.65 12.46 6.26
CA THR A 60 -3.71 11.53 5.62
C THR A 60 -2.61 12.29 4.86
N GLU A 61 -2.97 13.36 4.16
CA GLU A 61 -2.03 14.26 3.46
C GLU A 61 -1.11 15.01 4.44
N GLU A 62 -1.65 15.49 5.56
CA GLU A 62 -0.85 16.16 6.60
C GLU A 62 0.20 15.20 7.20
N ALA A 63 -0.19 13.94 7.48
CA ALA A 63 0.71 12.93 7.98
C ALA A 63 1.81 12.58 6.96
N LEU A 64 1.46 12.46 5.67
CA LEU A 64 2.43 12.27 4.60
C LEU A 64 3.40 13.43 4.49
N GLU A 65 2.91 14.68 4.55
CA GLU A 65 3.78 15.85 4.50
C GLU A 65 4.77 15.87 5.66
N LEU A 66 4.31 15.55 6.87
CA LEU A 66 5.18 15.43 8.05
C LEU A 66 6.24 14.33 7.85
N GLN A 67 5.83 13.15 7.37
CA GLN A 67 6.73 12.04 7.07
C GLN A 67 7.82 12.45 6.07
N LEU A 68 7.44 13.12 4.97
CA LEU A 68 8.37 13.57 3.94
C LEU A 68 9.33 14.67 4.42
N ARG A 69 8.88 15.55 5.33
CA ARG A 69 9.76 16.56 5.95
C ARG A 69 10.76 15.93 6.92
N GLN A 70 10.36 14.90 7.65
CA GLN A 70 11.18 14.26 8.69
C GLN A 70 12.14 13.21 8.12
N ASP A 71 11.71 12.46 7.10
CA ASP A 71 12.48 11.38 6.48
C ASP A 71 12.30 11.43 4.94
N PRO A 72 12.85 12.45 4.27
CA PRO A 72 12.72 12.62 2.82
C PRO A 72 13.37 11.48 2.02
N LEU A 73 14.30 10.73 2.62
CA LEU A 73 14.95 9.59 1.98
C LEU A 73 14.14 8.29 2.12
N MET A 74 13.13 8.26 2.99
CA MET A 74 12.29 7.09 3.28
C MET A 74 13.12 5.89 3.75
N VAL A 75 14.06 6.11 4.68
CA VAL A 75 14.98 5.06 5.20
C VAL A 75 14.89 4.87 6.72
N SER A 76 14.20 5.74 7.43
CA SER A 76 14.13 5.79 8.89
C SER A 76 12.74 5.43 9.42
N THR A 77 11.80 6.36 9.39
CA THR A 77 10.47 6.22 10.02
C THR A 77 9.52 5.39 9.17
N PHE A 78 9.67 5.45 7.85
CA PHE A 78 9.02 4.54 6.91
C PHE A 78 10.02 4.13 5.84
N ARG A 79 10.29 2.82 5.72
CA ARG A 79 11.28 2.30 4.78
C ARG A 79 10.62 1.96 3.46
N ALA A 80 10.92 2.75 2.43
CA ALA A 80 10.45 2.55 1.07
C ALA A 80 11.61 2.18 0.13
N THR A 81 11.26 1.82 -1.11
CA THR A 81 12.26 1.53 -2.16
C THR A 81 12.74 2.80 -2.88
N LYS A 82 12.08 3.94 -2.66
CA LYS A 82 12.34 5.22 -3.33
C LYS A 82 12.29 6.38 -2.31
N PRO A 83 13.16 7.39 -2.45
CA PRO A 83 13.07 8.63 -1.68
C PRO A 83 12.07 9.61 -2.31
N LEU A 84 11.84 10.75 -1.65
CA LEU A 84 11.27 11.93 -2.29
C LEU A 84 12.29 12.55 -3.25
N ILE A 85 11.94 12.63 -4.53
CA ILE A 85 12.76 13.23 -5.58
C ILE A 85 12.33 14.69 -5.79
N ALA A 86 13.31 15.59 -5.99
CA ALA A 86 13.04 17.01 -6.23
C ALA A 86 12.08 17.20 -7.43
N GLY A 87 11.03 17.99 -7.22
CA GLY A 87 9.96 18.20 -8.21
C GLY A 87 8.75 17.28 -8.04
N ASN A 88 8.88 16.18 -7.27
CA ASN A 88 7.74 15.33 -6.93
C ASN A 88 7.04 15.84 -5.67
N LEU A 89 5.73 15.62 -5.60
CA LEU A 89 4.91 15.89 -4.41
C LEU A 89 4.91 14.72 -3.40
N SER A 90 5.35 13.54 -3.83
CA SER A 90 5.37 12.31 -3.03
C SER A 90 6.53 11.40 -3.48
N PHE A 91 6.84 10.40 -2.66
CA PHE A 91 7.83 9.37 -2.95
C PHE A 91 7.29 8.23 -3.83
N ASP A 92 5.97 7.99 -3.79
CA ASP A 92 5.28 6.99 -4.63
C ASP A 92 3.89 7.47 -5.06
N ASP A 93 3.28 6.69 -5.96
CA ASP A 93 1.93 6.92 -6.47
C ASP A 93 0.87 6.76 -5.36
N ARG A 94 -0.11 7.65 -5.37
CA ARG A 94 -1.08 7.80 -4.28
C ARG A 94 -2.49 7.53 -4.76
N SER A 95 -3.20 6.68 -4.04
CA SER A 95 -4.64 6.44 -4.18
C SER A 95 -5.26 6.40 -2.81
N PHE A 96 -6.43 7.01 -2.65
CA PHE A 96 -7.19 7.04 -1.41
C PHE A 96 -8.67 6.80 -1.73
N LEU A 97 -9.29 5.89 -1.00
CA LEU A 97 -10.70 5.56 -1.11
C LEU A 97 -11.32 5.60 0.28
N ARG A 98 -12.43 6.31 0.41
CA ARG A 98 -13.27 6.31 1.62
C ARG A 98 -14.69 5.95 1.24
N ILE A 99 -15.19 4.85 1.77
CA ILE A 99 -16.51 4.30 1.47
C ILE A 99 -17.24 3.96 2.77
N ILE A 100 -18.56 3.94 2.70
CA ILE A 100 -19.42 3.36 3.73
C ILE A 100 -19.82 1.98 3.22
N VAL A 101 -19.60 0.97 4.06
CA VAL A 101 -19.96 -0.44 3.81
C VAL A 101 -21.00 -0.87 4.82
#